data_AF-A0A453JIF4-F1
#
_entry.id   AF-A0A453JIF4-F1
#
_cell.length_a   1.000
_cell.length_b   1.000
_cell.length_c   1.000
_cell.angle_alpha   90.00
_cell.angle_beta   90.00
_cell.angle_gamma   90.00
#
_symmetry.space_group_name_H-M   'P 1'
#
loop_
_entity.id
_entity.type
_entity.pdbx_description
1 polymer ?
#
loop_
_entity_poly.entity_id
_entity_poly.type
_entity_poly.pdbx_seq_one_letter_code
_entity_poly.pdbx_strand_id
1 'polypeptide(L)'
;ANGVLEVFDQMSGLVGRLASSNKKTIHILQNVNGIIKPSRMTLLLGPPSSGKSTLMRALTGKLDKSLKVSGNITYCGHTFEEFYPERTSVYVSQYDLHNAEMTVRETLDFSRRCLGVGARYDMLSELAAREREAGIKPDPEIDAYMKATAVQGQESNIVTDLTLKVLGLDICADMPISDDMIRG
;
A
#
# COMPACT_ATOMS: atom_id res chain seq x y z
N ALA A 1 -2.99 -7.74 -21.87
CA ALA A 1 -1.60 -7.97 -22.32
C ALA A 1 -1.07 -9.19 -21.57
N ASN A 2 -0.44 -10.13 -22.28
CA ASN A 2 0.13 -11.35 -21.71
C ASN A 2 1.46 -11.00 -21.05
N GLY A 3 1.50 -11.00 -19.71
CA GLY A 3 2.72 -10.82 -18.95
C GLY A 3 3.22 -12.17 -18.50
N VAL A 4 4.39 -12.58 -18.99
CA VAL A 4 5.16 -13.68 -18.40
C VAL A 4 5.88 -13.09 -17.19
N LEU A 5 5.77 -13.69 -16.00
CA LEU A 5 6.57 -13.29 -14.84
C LEU A 5 7.45 -14.46 -14.41
N GLU A 6 8.77 -14.23 -14.41
CA GLU A 6 9.73 -15.12 -13.76
C GLU A 6 10.41 -14.40 -12.61
N VAL A 7 10.55 -15.09 -11.47
CA VAL A 7 11.21 -14.55 -10.27
C VAL A 7 12.22 -15.56 -9.75
N PHE A 8 13.44 -15.10 -9.48
CA PHE A 8 14.56 -15.91 -9.04
C PHE A 8 15.18 -15.37 -7.77
N ASP A 9 15.63 -16.25 -6.87
CA ASP A 9 16.37 -15.86 -5.67
C ASP A 9 17.89 -15.82 -5.88
N GLN A 10 18.54 -14.75 -5.39
CA GLN A 10 19.98 -14.58 -5.45
C GLN A 10 20.54 -14.24 -4.05
N MET A 11 20.86 -15.27 -3.25
CA MET A 11 21.57 -15.09 -1.98
C MET A 11 23.03 -14.61 -2.20
N SER A 12 23.29 -13.33 -1.94
CA SER A 12 24.66 -12.77 -1.87
C SER A 12 25.10 -12.56 -0.41
N GLY A 13 25.67 -13.60 0.20
CA GLY A 13 26.36 -13.51 1.49
C GLY A 13 27.87 -13.31 1.32
N LEU A 14 28.41 -12.31 2.01
CA LEU A 14 29.84 -12.05 2.23
C LEU A 14 30.36 -13.06 3.28
N VAL A 15 30.66 -14.29 2.86
CA VAL A 15 31.30 -15.30 3.73
C VAL A 15 32.47 -15.94 3.01
N GLY A 16 33.67 -15.71 3.55
CA GLY A 16 34.84 -16.59 3.54
C GLY A 16 35.22 -17.30 2.24
N ARG A 17 36.37 -16.92 1.68
CA ARG A 17 37.04 -17.49 0.49
C ARG A 17 37.47 -18.98 0.56
N LEU A 18 36.73 -19.90 1.20
CA LEU A 18 37.18 -21.30 1.34
C LEU A 18 36.12 -22.39 1.18
N ALA A 19 34.90 -22.06 0.76
CA ALA A 19 33.93 -23.08 0.35
C ALA A 19 33.40 -22.75 -1.05
N SER A 20 33.58 -23.67 -2.00
CA SER A 20 32.83 -23.65 -3.26
C SER A 20 31.36 -23.85 -2.92
N SER A 21 30.67 -22.74 -2.65
CA SER A 21 29.23 -22.73 -2.42
C SER A 21 28.56 -23.04 -3.74
N ASN A 22 28.01 -24.26 -3.87
CA ASN A 22 27.11 -24.62 -4.96
C ASN A 22 25.85 -23.76 -4.87
N LYS A 23 25.92 -22.52 -5.35
CA LYS A 23 24.78 -21.60 -5.44
C LYS A 23 23.80 -22.17 -6.47
N LYS A 24 22.73 -22.80 -6.00
CA LYS A 24 21.62 -23.25 -6.85
C LYS A 24 20.63 -22.10 -7.01
N THR A 25 20.38 -21.70 -8.25
CA THR A 25 19.30 -20.76 -8.59
C THR A 25 17.96 -21.47 -8.46
N ILE A 26 17.04 -20.90 -7.69
CA ILE A 26 15.67 -21.41 -7.54
C ILE A 26 14.73 -20.45 -8.25
N HIS A 27 13.91 -21.00 -9.14
CA HIS A 27 12.86 -20.27 -9.83
C HIS A 27 11.57 -20.37 -9.00
N ILE A 28 11.15 -19.26 -8.40
CA ILE A 28 9.97 -19.21 -7.53
C ILE A 28 8.70 -19.11 -8.35
N LEU A 29 8.70 -18.28 -9.39
CA LEU A 29 7.62 -18.13 -10.37
C LEU A 29 8.17 -18.47 -11.75
N GLN A 30 7.43 -19.27 -12.51
CA GLN A 30 7.84 -19.75 -13.83
C GLN A 30 6.67 -19.58 -14.80
N ASN A 31 6.86 -18.80 -15.85
CA ASN A 31 5.90 -18.62 -16.93
C ASN A 31 4.46 -18.32 -16.49
N VAL A 32 4.31 -17.54 -15.42
CA VAL A 32 2.99 -17.15 -14.91
C VAL A 32 2.39 -16.12 -15.87
N ASN A 33 1.17 -16.38 -16.34
CA ASN A 33 0.39 -15.48 -17.19
C ASN A 33 -1.04 -15.37 -16.63
N GLY A 34 -1.63 -14.18 -16.65
CA GLY A 34 -3.01 -14.01 -16.18
C GLY A 34 -3.51 -12.57 -16.25
N ILE A 35 -4.82 -12.40 -16.02
CA ILE A 35 -5.49 -11.09 -15.93
C ILE A 35 -6.42 -11.11 -14.73
N ILE A 36 -6.26 -10.14 -13.83
CA ILE A 36 -7.18 -9.89 -12.72
C ILE A 36 -8.17 -8.83 -13.18
N LYS A 37 -9.47 -9.16 -13.20
CA LYS A 37 -10.50 -8.24 -13.66
C LYS A 37 -10.92 -7.29 -12.53
N PRO A 38 -11.15 -5.99 -12.83
CA PRO A 38 -11.75 -5.06 -11.88
C PRO A 38 -13.10 -5.56 -11.35
N SER A 39 -13.45 -5.13 -10.14
CA SER A 39 -14.73 -5.45 -9.49
C SER A 39 -15.00 -6.95 -9.32
N ARG A 40 -13.93 -7.77 -9.25
CA ARG A 40 -14.03 -9.21 -8.96
C ARG A 40 -13.05 -9.60 -7.87
N MET A 41 -13.54 -10.44 -6.95
CA MET A 41 -12.68 -11.16 -6.02
C MET A 41 -12.00 -12.31 -6.75
N THR A 42 -10.67 -12.38 -6.67
CA THR A 42 -9.87 -13.45 -7.28
C THR A 42 -9.19 -14.25 -6.16
N LEU A 43 -9.43 -15.56 -6.12
CA LEU A 43 -8.86 -16.46 -5.12
C LEU A 43 -7.63 -17.19 -5.70
N LEU A 44 -6.48 -17.04 -5.05
CA LEU A 44 -5.23 -17.71 -5.43
C LEU A 44 -4.95 -18.90 -4.50
N LEU A 45 -5.04 -20.12 -5.03
CA LEU A 45 -4.84 -21.37 -4.28
C LEU A 45 -3.56 -22.09 -4.71
N GLY A 46 -2.94 -22.80 -3.78
CA GLY A 46 -1.75 -23.61 -4.03
C GLY A 46 -1.10 -24.11 -2.74
N PRO A 47 -0.30 -25.19 -2.79
CA PRO A 47 0.35 -25.76 -1.61
C PRO A 47 1.37 -24.77 -0.99
N PRO A 48 1.83 -25.01 0.25
CA PRO A 48 2.94 -24.24 0.82
C PRO A 48 4.14 -24.19 -0.13
N SER A 49 4.87 -23.08 -0.16
CA SER A 49 6.02 -22.86 -1.06
C SER A 49 5.71 -22.74 -2.56
N SER A 50 4.44 -22.72 -2.98
CA SER A 50 4.07 -22.59 -4.40
C SER A 50 4.24 -21.18 -4.99
N GLY A 51 4.88 -20.24 -4.29
CA GLY A 51 5.11 -18.88 -4.77
C GLY A 51 3.93 -17.91 -4.67
N LYS A 52 2.82 -18.25 -3.99
CA LYS A 52 1.62 -17.38 -3.87
C LYS A 52 1.95 -15.97 -3.35
N SER A 53 2.61 -15.90 -2.20
CA SER A 53 2.98 -14.63 -1.57
C SER A 53 3.97 -13.84 -2.45
N THR A 54 4.87 -14.54 -3.14
CA THR A 54 5.79 -13.93 -4.11
C THR A 54 5.05 -13.32 -5.29
N LEU A 55 4.05 -14.03 -5.84
CA LEU A 55 3.20 -13.52 -6.92
C LEU A 55 2.42 -12.28 -6.46
N MET A 56 1.78 -12.32 -5.29
CA MET A 56 1.04 -11.17 -4.76
C MET A 56 1.96 -9.96 -4.52
N ARG A 57 3.16 -10.18 -3.98
CA ARG A 57 4.16 -9.11 -3.79
C ARG A 57 4.65 -8.53 -5.12
N ALA A 58 4.87 -9.36 -6.13
CA ALA A 58 5.27 -8.93 -7.46
C ALA A 58 4.19 -8.05 -8.11
N LEU A 59 2.91 -8.44 -7.99
CA LEU A 59 1.79 -7.62 -8.45
C LEU A 59 1.79 -6.25 -7.77
N THR A 60 2.05 -6.18 -6.46
CA THR A 60 2.03 -4.90 -5.73
C THR A 60 3.33 -4.07 -5.80
N GLY A 61 4.31 -4.48 -6.62
CA GLY A 61 5.64 -3.83 -6.67
C GLY A 61 6.50 -4.02 -5.41
N LYS A 62 6.09 -4.86 -4.47
CA LYS A 62 6.76 -5.08 -3.17
C LYS A 62 7.67 -6.31 -3.17
N LEU A 63 8.26 -6.65 -4.31
CA LEU A 63 9.17 -7.77 -4.41
C LEU A 63 10.52 -7.42 -3.75
N ASP A 64 11.20 -8.41 -3.18
CA ASP A 64 12.53 -8.19 -2.60
C ASP A 64 13.55 -7.84 -3.70
N LYS A 65 14.37 -6.80 -3.47
CA LYS A 65 15.34 -6.29 -4.44
C LYS A 65 16.46 -7.28 -4.77
N SER A 66 16.68 -8.29 -3.92
CA SER A 66 17.63 -9.38 -4.18
C SER A 66 17.12 -10.38 -5.22
N LEU A 67 15.82 -10.36 -5.54
CA LEU A 67 15.23 -11.26 -6.51
C LEU A 67 15.43 -10.71 -7.93
N LYS A 68 15.80 -11.59 -8.87
CA LYS A 68 15.77 -11.24 -10.29
C LYS A 68 14.37 -11.41 -10.82
N VAL A 69 13.93 -10.48 -11.65
CA VAL A 69 12.60 -10.50 -12.27
C VAL A 69 12.74 -10.44 -13.78
N SER A 70 11.99 -11.27 -14.49
CA SER A 70 11.84 -11.17 -15.94
C SER A 70 10.36 -11.06 -16.32
N GLY A 71 10.12 -10.29 -17.39
CA GLY A 71 8.82 -10.03 -17.99
C GLY A 71 8.01 -8.92 -17.30
N ASN A 72 6.73 -8.79 -17.65
CA ASN A 72 6.00 -7.51 -17.52
C ASN A 72 4.66 -7.65 -16.80
N ILE A 73 4.35 -6.68 -15.92
CA ILE A 73 3.06 -6.53 -15.27
C ILE A 73 2.46 -5.19 -15.70
N THR A 74 1.16 -5.16 -15.98
CA THR A 74 0.44 -3.94 -16.35
C THR A 74 -0.81 -3.74 -15.51
N TYR A 75 -1.09 -2.51 -15.12
CA TYR A 75 -2.29 -2.09 -14.39
C TYR A 75 -3.07 -1.14 -15.28
N CYS A 76 -4.29 -1.52 -15.66
CA CYS A 76 -5.13 -0.72 -16.55
C CYS A 76 -4.43 -0.31 -17.87
N GLY A 77 -3.50 -1.14 -18.36
CA GLY A 77 -2.70 -0.86 -19.56
C GLY A 77 -1.35 -0.17 -19.30
N HIS A 78 -1.10 0.30 -18.09
CA HIS A 78 0.13 1.01 -17.72
C HIS A 78 1.17 0.08 -17.11
N THR A 79 2.44 0.29 -17.45
CA THR A 79 3.57 -0.44 -16.85
C THR A 79 4.01 0.19 -15.54
N PHE A 80 4.80 -0.52 -14.73
CA PHE A 80 5.32 0.01 -13.45
C PHE A 80 6.29 1.20 -13.62
N GLU A 81 6.73 1.49 -14.85
CA GLU A 81 7.54 2.68 -15.14
C GLU A 81 6.67 3.94 -15.29
N GLU A 82 5.39 3.77 -15.61
CA GLU A 82 4.44 4.87 -15.85
C GLU A 82 3.68 5.30 -14.58
N PHE A 83 3.62 4.44 -13.55
CA PHE A 83 2.95 4.74 -12.28
C PHE A 83 3.62 4.01 -11.11
N TYR A 84 3.34 4.43 -9.88
CA TYR A 84 3.85 3.81 -8.66
C TYR A 84 2.87 2.76 -8.09
N PRO A 85 3.10 1.45 -8.25
CA PRO A 85 2.18 0.41 -7.81
C PRO A 85 1.96 0.39 -6.31
N GLU A 86 2.98 0.79 -5.53
CA GLU A 86 2.93 0.80 -4.08
C GLU A 86 1.97 1.85 -3.52
N ARG A 87 1.55 2.83 -4.35
CA ARG A 87 0.55 3.84 -3.99
C ARG A 87 -0.88 3.47 -4.39
N THR A 88 -1.03 2.51 -5.30
CA THR A 88 -2.33 2.14 -5.89
C THR A 88 -2.75 0.71 -5.54
N SER A 89 -1.83 -0.09 -5.01
CA SER A 89 -2.06 -1.46 -4.61
C SER A 89 -1.34 -1.77 -3.29
N VAL A 90 -1.93 -2.68 -2.51
CA VAL A 90 -1.40 -3.05 -1.20
C VAL A 90 -1.34 -4.56 -1.05
N TYR A 91 -0.20 -5.05 -0.58
CA TYR A 91 -0.04 -6.42 -0.10
C TYR A 91 -0.31 -6.43 1.40
N VAL A 92 -1.33 -7.16 1.82
CA VAL A 92 -1.61 -7.47 3.23
C VAL A 92 -0.91 -8.77 3.57
N SER A 93 -0.08 -8.72 4.60
CA SER A 93 0.76 -9.82 5.07
C SER A 93 -0.08 -10.87 5.79
N GLN A 94 0.45 -12.09 5.95
CA GLN A 94 -0.20 -13.13 6.77
C GLN A 94 -0.23 -12.73 8.25
N TYR A 95 0.79 -12.00 8.70
CA TYR A 95 0.86 -11.42 10.03
C TYR A 95 0.39 -9.97 9.97
N ASP A 96 -0.45 -9.59 10.91
CA ASP A 96 -0.84 -8.20 11.07
C ASP A 96 0.32 -7.41 11.68
N LEU A 97 0.62 -6.26 11.08
CA LEU A 97 1.65 -5.33 11.54
C LEU A 97 0.95 -4.08 12.06
N HIS A 98 0.56 -4.10 13.33
CA HIS A 98 -0.08 -2.97 14.01
C HIS A 98 0.55 -2.76 15.39
N ASN A 99 0.45 -1.53 15.91
CA ASN A 99 0.81 -1.26 17.29
C ASN A 99 -0.38 -1.66 18.18
N ALA A 100 -0.16 -2.65 19.04
CA ALA A 100 -1.20 -3.21 19.90
C ALA A 100 -1.71 -2.24 20.98
N GLU A 101 -1.02 -1.13 21.22
CA GLU A 101 -1.41 -0.11 22.20
C GLU A 101 -2.39 0.94 21.65
N MET A 102 -2.65 0.94 20.34
CA MET A 102 -3.52 1.93 19.70
C MET A 102 -4.95 1.41 19.46
N THR A 103 -5.92 2.29 19.62
CA THR A 103 -7.29 2.08 19.16
C THR A 103 -7.39 2.13 17.63
N VAL A 104 -8.54 1.69 17.07
CA VAL A 104 -8.82 1.81 15.64
C VAL A 104 -8.72 3.26 15.17
N ARG A 105 -9.28 4.19 15.93
CA ARG A 105 -9.22 5.63 15.69
C ARG A 105 -7.79 6.15 15.69
N GLU A 106 -7.03 5.84 16.73
CA GLU A 106 -5.63 6.29 16.85
C GLU A 106 -4.76 5.72 15.73
N THR A 107 -4.99 4.47 15.32
CA THR A 107 -4.26 3.82 14.23
C THR A 107 -4.53 4.48 12.89
N LEU A 108 -5.79 4.82 12.59
CA LEU A 108 -6.14 5.56 11.38
C LEU A 108 -5.58 6.99 11.42
N ASP A 109 -5.62 7.64 12.58
CA ASP A 109 -5.08 8.98 12.73
C ASP A 109 -3.55 9.01 12.56
N PHE A 110 -2.86 8.05 13.17
CA PHE A 110 -1.43 7.83 12.98
C PHE A 110 -1.09 7.60 11.50
N SER A 111 -1.82 6.69 10.84
CA SER A 111 -1.63 6.39 9.41
C SER A 111 -1.79 7.65 8.56
N ARG A 112 -2.81 8.48 8.84
CA ARG A 112 -2.99 9.76 8.16
C ARG A 112 -1.80 10.69 8.35
N ARG A 113 -1.27 10.83 9.58
CA ARG A 113 -0.12 11.70 9.85
C ARG A 113 1.12 11.23 9.07
N CYS A 114 1.35 9.92 8.96
CA CYS A 114 2.43 9.35 8.17
C CYS A 114 2.30 9.59 6.66
N LEU A 115 1.07 9.73 6.15
CA LEU A 115 0.83 10.08 4.74
C LEU A 115 1.11 11.56 4.40
N GLY A 116 1.47 12.37 5.40
CA GLY A 116 1.90 13.76 5.24
C GLY A 116 0.73 14.73 5.07
N VAL A 117 0.47 15.54 6.10
CA VAL A 117 -0.52 16.62 6.04
C VAL A 117 0.10 17.93 5.48
N GLY A 118 1.43 18.10 5.62
CA GLY A 118 2.14 19.32 5.19
C GLY A 118 1.98 19.65 3.71
N ALA A 119 2.06 18.64 2.84
CA ALA A 119 1.88 18.83 1.40
C ALA A 119 0.47 19.31 1.01
N ARG A 120 -0.54 19.09 1.86
CA ARG A 120 -1.93 19.51 1.57
C ARG A 120 -2.13 21.00 1.75
N TYR A 121 -1.47 21.61 2.74
CA TYR A 121 -1.58 23.06 2.94
C TYR A 121 -0.95 23.84 1.78
N ASP A 122 0.25 23.44 1.37
CA ASP A 122 0.95 24.06 0.24
C ASP A 122 0.17 23.85 -1.07
N MET A 123 -0.35 22.64 -1.29
CA MET A 123 -1.22 22.36 -2.44
C MET A 123 -2.49 23.20 -2.45
N LEU A 124 -3.15 23.38 -1.31
CA LEU A 124 -4.37 24.17 -1.23
C LEU A 124 -4.14 25.66 -1.43
N SER A 125 -3.02 26.19 -0.92
CA SER A 125 -2.69 27.59 -1.15
C SER A 125 -2.42 27.88 -2.64
N GLU A 126 -1.72 26.97 -3.32
CA GLU A 126 -1.51 27.03 -4.77
C GLU A 126 -2.81 26.85 -5.56
N LEU A 127 -3.66 25.88 -5.18
CA LEU A 127 -4.96 25.67 -5.82
C LEU A 127 -5.84 26.91 -5.72
N ALA A 128 -5.96 27.50 -4.52
CA ALA A 128 -6.76 28.70 -4.30
C ALA A 128 -6.24 29.93 -5.07
N ALA A 129 -4.93 30.01 -5.34
CA ALA A 129 -4.36 31.05 -6.20
C ALA A 129 -4.82 30.88 -7.65
N ARG A 130 -4.71 29.66 -8.19
CA ARG A 130 -5.13 29.34 -9.57
C ARG A 130 -6.62 29.47 -9.80
N GLU A 131 -7.44 29.05 -8.84
CA GLU A 131 -8.90 29.22 -8.91
C GLU A 131 -9.27 30.70 -9.01
N ARG A 132 -8.58 31.58 -8.26
CA ARG A 132 -8.79 33.03 -8.34
C ARG A 132 -8.39 33.60 -9.70
N GLU A 133 -7.26 33.17 -10.25
CA GLU A 133 -6.80 33.58 -11.59
C GLU A 133 -7.76 33.13 -12.69
N ALA A 134 -8.30 31.93 -12.58
CA ALA A 134 -9.26 31.37 -13.53
C ALA A 134 -10.71 31.83 -13.31
N GLY A 135 -10.98 32.62 -12.26
CA GLY A 135 -12.35 33.03 -11.91
C GLY A 135 -13.26 31.87 -11.49
N ILE A 136 -12.68 30.75 -11.05
CA ILE A 136 -13.40 29.56 -10.61
C ILE A 136 -13.83 29.77 -9.17
N LYS A 137 -15.13 29.58 -8.90
CA LYS A 137 -15.66 29.54 -7.54
C LYS A 137 -15.87 28.08 -7.14
N PRO A 138 -15.09 27.55 -6.17
CA PRO A 138 -15.29 26.19 -5.70
C PRO A 138 -16.64 26.07 -4.98
N ASP A 139 -17.15 24.84 -4.97
CA ASP A 139 -18.33 24.51 -4.18
C ASP A 139 -18.07 24.80 -2.68
N PRO A 140 -18.97 25.48 -1.96
CA PRO A 140 -18.75 25.87 -0.58
C PRO A 140 -18.46 24.71 0.38
N GLU A 141 -19.08 23.55 0.16
CA GLU A 141 -18.88 22.37 1.01
C GLU A 141 -17.51 21.74 0.76
N ILE A 142 -17.12 21.65 -0.52
CA ILE A 142 -15.81 21.14 -0.92
C ILE A 142 -14.70 22.06 -0.40
N ASP A 143 -14.85 23.38 -0.56
CA ASP A 143 -13.89 24.38 -0.07
C ASP A 143 -13.73 24.32 1.46
N ALA A 144 -14.84 24.23 2.19
CA ALA A 144 -14.84 24.09 3.64
C ALA A 144 -14.13 22.80 4.08
N TYR A 145 -14.44 21.67 3.45
CA TYR A 145 -13.78 20.39 3.73
C TYR A 145 -12.28 20.45 3.45
N MET A 146 -11.89 20.93 2.26
CA MET A 146 -10.50 21.03 1.86
C MET A 146 -9.69 21.87 2.85
N LYS A 147 -10.19 23.05 3.24
CA LYS A 147 -9.58 23.89 4.27
C LYS A 147 -9.49 23.18 5.62
N ALA A 148 -10.58 22.57 6.09
CA ALA A 148 -10.61 21.90 7.38
C ALA A 148 -9.63 20.72 7.48
N THR A 149 -9.42 20.00 6.37
CA THR A 149 -8.49 18.84 6.36
C THR A 149 -7.01 19.20 6.27
N ALA A 150 -6.68 20.46 6.00
CA ALA A 150 -5.30 20.95 5.85
C ALA A 150 -4.80 21.79 7.03
N VAL A 151 -5.65 22.15 7.99
CA VAL A 151 -5.22 22.79 9.23
C VAL A 151 -4.37 21.82 10.04
N GLN A 152 -3.14 22.22 10.37
CA GLN A 152 -2.27 21.45 11.25
C GLN A 152 -2.74 21.59 12.71
N GLY A 153 -2.74 20.48 13.46
CA GLY A 153 -2.85 20.52 14.93
C GLY A 153 -4.25 20.46 15.55
N GLN A 154 -5.31 20.11 14.82
CA GLN A 154 -6.60 19.79 15.46
C GLN A 154 -6.59 18.39 16.08
N GLU A 155 -7.13 18.26 17.30
CA GLU A 155 -7.30 17.00 18.03
C GLU A 155 -8.37 16.09 17.42
N SER A 156 -9.44 16.67 16.85
CA SER A 156 -10.48 15.91 16.12
C SER A 156 -10.20 15.93 14.62
N ASN A 157 -9.82 14.78 14.08
CA ASN A 157 -9.43 14.68 12.68
C ASN A 157 -10.61 14.29 11.80
N ILE A 158 -11.23 15.29 11.15
CA ILE A 158 -12.40 15.13 10.27
C ILE A 158 -12.19 14.01 9.24
N VAL A 159 -10.97 13.84 8.72
CA VAL A 159 -10.67 12.77 7.76
C VAL A 159 -10.72 11.40 8.41
N THR A 160 -10.18 11.27 9.62
CA THR A 160 -10.23 10.02 10.39
C THR A 160 -11.68 9.67 10.72
N ASP A 161 -12.48 10.64 11.19
CA ASP A 161 -13.90 10.45 11.50
C ASP A 161 -14.73 10.07 10.27
N LEU A 162 -14.50 10.75 9.15
CA LEU A 162 -15.14 10.41 7.88
C LEU A 162 -14.75 9.01 7.43
N THR A 163 -13.48 8.64 7.54
CA THR A 163 -12.98 7.32 7.16
C THR A 163 -13.62 6.23 8.02
N LEU A 164 -13.70 6.43 9.34
CA LEU A 164 -14.36 5.51 10.26
C LEU A 164 -15.83 5.30 9.87
N LYS A 165 -16.58 6.37 9.62
CA LYS A 165 -17.99 6.28 9.23
C LYS A 165 -18.20 5.59 7.87
N VAL A 166 -17.43 5.96 6.86
CA VAL A 166 -17.54 5.38 5.51
C VAL A 166 -17.23 3.89 5.52
N LEU A 167 -16.26 3.46 6.34
CA LEU A 167 -15.89 2.05 6.48
C LEU A 167 -16.79 1.28 7.47
N GLY A 168 -17.71 1.96 8.19
CA GLY A 168 -18.53 1.35 9.24
C GLY A 168 -17.73 0.88 10.46
N LEU A 169 -16.59 1.54 10.72
CA LEU A 169 -15.70 1.28 11.86
C LEU A 169 -15.94 2.23 13.04
N ASP A 170 -16.91 3.12 12.94
CA ASP A 170 -17.27 4.07 14.00
C ASP A 170 -17.72 3.37 15.28
N ILE A 171 -18.40 2.24 15.16
CA ILE A 171 -18.83 1.40 16.30
C ILE A 171 -17.67 0.78 17.10
N CYS A 172 -16.49 0.65 16.49
CA CYS A 172 -15.30 0.06 17.12
C CYS A 172 -14.13 1.05 17.18
N ALA A 173 -14.39 2.35 16.96
CA ALA A 173 -13.36 3.37 16.85
C ALA A 173 -12.41 3.40 18.06
N ASP A 174 -12.96 3.22 19.26
CA ASP A 174 -12.21 3.30 20.52
C ASP A 174 -11.80 1.91 21.05
N MET A 175 -12.00 0.85 20.24
CA MET A 175 -11.54 -0.49 20.58
C MET A 175 -10.04 -0.60 20.29
N PRO A 176 -9.22 -1.14 21.21
CA PRO A 176 -7.82 -1.42 20.94
C PRO A 176 -7.71 -2.46 19.82
N ILE A 177 -6.80 -2.23 18.88
CA ILE A 177 -6.40 -3.25 17.91
C ILE A 177 -5.37 -4.12 18.64
N SER A 178 -5.84 -5.08 19.43
CA SER A 178 -4.96 -5.93 20.25
C SER A 178 -4.51 -7.18 19.50
N ASP A 179 -3.29 -7.62 19.81
CA ASP A 179 -2.89 -9.03 19.77
C ASP A 179 -3.35 -9.68 21.09
N ASP A 180 -3.91 -10.90 21.05
CA ASP A 180 -4.39 -11.61 22.25
C ASP A 180 -3.26 -11.81 23.28
N MET A 181 -2.01 -11.76 22.86
CA MET A 181 -0.83 -12.08 23.68
C MET A 181 -0.42 -10.99 24.70
N ILE A 182 -0.93 -9.76 24.58
CA ILE A 182 -0.68 -8.66 25.55
C ILE A 182 -1.80 -8.60 26.61
N ARG A 183 -2.98 -9.16 26.29
CA ARG A 183 -4.05 -9.41 27.25
C ARG A 183 -3.84 -10.79 27.86
N GLY A 184 -3.12 -10.84 28.98
CA GLY A 184 -2.92 -12.08 29.76
C GLY A 184 -4.20 -12.87 30.00
#